data_AF-A0A9D2LSH1-F1
#
_entry.id   AF-A0A9D2LSH1-F1
#
_cell.length_a   1.000
_cell.length_b   1.000
_cell.length_c   1.000
_cell.angle_alpha   90.00
_cell.angle_beta   90.00
_cell.angle_gamma   90.00
#
_symmetry.space_group_name_H-M   'P 1'
#
loop_
_entity.id
_entity.type
_entity.pdbx_description
1 polymer ?
#
loop_
_entity_poly.entity_id
_entity_poly.type
_entity_poly.pdbx_seq_one_letter_code
_entity_poly.pdbx_strand_id
1 'polypeptide(L)'
;MEINQFALYQLKNIPENRMIRFRSYKTLQEEHIQVRFENYEQTYLGRMKPGDTPEKIRRRLEEQPPRFSSCHSLSVSDVLVLNCQGEVTSYYVEKEGFVVIAGFLRIGSSSALISYDTADFHIEGKAGSWLAYDSIIIDGREFFLMEHTTYGAQGENVVLDADGKIVADNVFHGFDETVKQQIREYMNPQVQTPETDKKRMEKPEMENWQKSYENGEYLRSAEMTEEQNYNMIDGRMNNLPSKPRKIGGRISVLDRLHLKQAEIARRSGKSVPQIAAEEMERRRK
;
A
#
# COMPACT_ATOMS: atom_id res chain seq x y z
N MET A 1 -4.86 -14.01 -8.80
CA MET A 1 -4.95 -15.49 -8.93
C MET A 1 -4.22 -16.03 -7.73
N GLU A 2 -4.87 -16.74 -6.81
CA GLU A 2 -4.18 -17.28 -5.63
C GLU A 2 -3.23 -18.39 -6.09
N ILE A 3 -1.93 -18.08 -6.12
CA ILE A 3 -0.89 -19.05 -6.48
C ILE A 3 -0.57 -19.82 -5.20
N ASN A 4 -1.00 -21.07 -5.13
CA ASN A 4 -0.77 -21.98 -4.02
C ASN A 4 -0.19 -23.29 -4.57
N GLN A 5 1.13 -23.34 -4.69
CA GLN A 5 1.86 -24.44 -5.31
C GLN A 5 3.17 -24.73 -4.58
N PHE A 6 3.69 -25.92 -4.77
CA PHE A 6 5.00 -26.31 -4.26
C PHE A 6 5.81 -27.02 -5.32
N ALA A 7 7.12 -26.83 -5.30
CA ALA A 7 8.06 -27.48 -6.19
C ALA A 7 9.09 -28.26 -5.39
N LEU A 8 9.47 -29.42 -5.90
CA LEU A 8 10.55 -30.24 -5.36
C LEU A 8 11.78 -30.10 -6.24
N TYR A 9 12.89 -29.81 -5.59
CA TYR A 9 14.21 -29.72 -6.20
C TYR A 9 15.09 -30.82 -5.63
N GLN A 10 15.59 -31.68 -6.51
CA GLN A 10 16.49 -32.77 -6.13
C GLN A 10 17.90 -32.48 -6.64
N LEU A 11 18.88 -32.85 -5.83
CA LEU A 11 20.28 -32.58 -6.13
C LEU A 11 20.71 -33.38 -7.37
N LYS A 12 21.30 -32.70 -8.37
CA LYS A 12 21.76 -33.36 -9.60
C LYS A 12 22.78 -34.45 -9.28
N ASN A 13 22.68 -35.56 -10.01
CA ASN A 13 23.58 -36.70 -9.81
C ASN A 13 24.94 -36.53 -10.51
N ILE A 14 25.69 -35.51 -10.10
CA ILE A 14 27.01 -35.17 -10.64
C ILE A 14 28.11 -35.27 -9.55
N PRO A 15 29.37 -35.56 -9.90
CA PRO A 15 30.46 -35.71 -8.93
C PRO A 15 30.67 -34.51 -8.01
N GLU A 16 30.46 -33.29 -8.51
CA GLU A 16 30.63 -32.02 -7.81
C GLU A 16 29.67 -31.90 -6.61
N ASN A 17 28.50 -32.51 -6.71
CA ASN A 17 27.46 -32.47 -5.69
C ASN A 17 27.64 -33.52 -4.57
N ARG A 18 28.67 -34.37 -4.63
CA ARG A 18 28.91 -35.42 -3.63
C ARG A 18 29.08 -34.88 -2.21
N MET A 19 29.66 -33.70 -2.09
CA MET A 19 29.86 -33.03 -0.80
C MET A 19 28.55 -32.52 -0.17
N ILE A 20 27.51 -32.28 -0.98
CA ILE A 20 26.20 -31.80 -0.51
C ILE A 20 25.27 -32.96 -0.16
N ARG A 21 25.38 -34.06 -0.92
CA ARG A 21 24.43 -35.18 -0.87
C ARG A 21 24.32 -35.79 0.53
N PHE A 22 23.08 -35.89 1.03
CA PHE A 22 22.74 -36.45 2.34
C PHE A 22 23.47 -35.81 3.53
N ARG A 23 23.95 -34.57 3.39
CA ARG A 23 24.50 -33.79 4.50
C ARG A 23 23.41 -32.96 5.17
N SER A 24 23.50 -32.77 6.48
CA SER A 24 22.65 -31.79 7.15
C SER A 24 23.07 -30.37 6.75
N TYR A 25 22.14 -29.44 6.79
CA TYR A 25 22.39 -28.03 6.52
C TYR A 25 23.42 -27.45 7.48
N LYS A 26 23.40 -27.87 8.75
CA LYS A 26 24.42 -27.47 9.74
C LYS A 26 25.84 -27.84 9.30
N THR A 27 26.05 -29.05 8.79
CA THR A 27 27.36 -29.47 8.28
C THR A 27 27.76 -28.64 7.05
N LEU A 28 26.81 -28.32 6.15
CA LEU A 28 27.09 -27.47 5.00
C LEU A 28 27.53 -26.06 5.44
N GLN A 29 26.91 -25.50 6.48
CA GLN A 29 27.31 -24.21 7.05
C GLN A 29 28.73 -24.27 7.65
N GLU A 30 29.05 -25.31 8.42
CA GLU A 30 30.38 -25.51 9.02
C GLU A 30 31.48 -25.69 7.96
N GLU A 31 31.17 -26.34 6.84
CA GLU A 31 32.09 -26.53 5.71
C GLU A 31 32.06 -25.38 4.69
N HIS A 32 31.28 -24.31 4.95
CA HIS A 32 31.08 -23.17 4.05
C HIS A 32 30.58 -23.55 2.64
N ILE A 33 29.79 -24.61 2.54
CA ILE A 33 29.19 -25.10 1.29
C ILE A 33 27.79 -24.48 1.14
N GLN A 34 27.58 -23.74 0.05
CA GLN A 34 26.30 -23.10 -0.22
C GLN A 34 25.33 -24.04 -0.97
N VAL A 35 24.06 -24.00 -0.57
CA VAL A 35 22.96 -24.68 -1.27
C VAL A 35 22.51 -23.79 -2.43
N ARG A 36 23.10 -23.98 -3.60
CA ARG A 36 22.82 -23.16 -4.78
C ARG A 36 21.88 -23.85 -5.77
N PHE A 37 20.95 -23.11 -6.37
CA PHE A 37 19.95 -23.62 -7.31
C PHE A 37 20.54 -24.39 -8.48
N GLU A 38 21.70 -23.99 -9.00
CA GLU A 38 22.32 -24.60 -10.18
C GLU A 38 22.69 -26.08 -9.96
N ASN A 39 22.87 -26.47 -8.70
CA ASN A 39 23.18 -27.84 -8.31
C ASN A 39 21.94 -28.75 -8.30
N TYR A 40 20.74 -28.19 -8.46
CA TYR A 40 19.47 -28.89 -8.34
C TYR A 40 18.69 -28.92 -9.65
N GLU A 41 17.75 -29.85 -9.73
CA GLU A 41 16.78 -29.97 -10.81
C GLU A 41 15.37 -30.00 -10.22
N GLN A 42 14.44 -29.29 -10.85
CA GLN A 42 13.03 -29.34 -10.46
C GLN A 42 12.41 -30.66 -10.93
N THR A 43 12.17 -31.60 -10.01
CA THR A 43 11.67 -32.94 -10.35
C THR A 43 10.16 -33.06 -10.22
N TYR A 44 9.52 -32.19 -9.45
CA TYR A 44 8.08 -32.23 -9.24
C TYR A 44 7.49 -30.84 -8.99
N LEU A 45 6.28 -30.61 -9.50
CA LEU A 45 5.47 -29.42 -9.24
C LEU A 45 4.05 -29.88 -8.86
N GLY A 46 3.59 -29.45 -7.70
CA GLY A 46 2.30 -29.83 -7.14
C GLY A 46 1.49 -28.62 -6.67
N ARG A 47 0.18 -28.83 -6.46
CA ARG A 47 -0.70 -27.82 -5.86
C ARG A 47 -0.74 -27.99 -4.34
N MET A 48 -0.75 -26.87 -3.63
CA MET A 48 -0.93 -26.88 -2.18
C MET A 48 -2.42 -26.91 -1.83
N LYS A 49 -2.74 -27.58 -0.73
CA LYS A 49 -4.05 -27.51 -0.08
C LYS A 49 -4.03 -26.39 0.97
N PRO A 50 -5.18 -25.79 1.31
CA PRO A 50 -5.26 -24.81 2.40
C PRO A 50 -4.69 -25.38 3.71
N GLY A 51 -3.75 -24.65 4.33
CA GLY A 51 -3.08 -25.08 5.56
C GLY A 51 -2.07 -26.22 5.40
N ASP A 52 -1.61 -26.51 4.18
CA ASP A 52 -0.44 -27.37 3.96
C ASP A 52 0.80 -26.75 4.64
N THR A 53 1.53 -27.58 5.36
CA THR A 53 2.87 -27.28 5.89
C THR A 53 3.88 -28.18 5.19
N PRO A 54 5.19 -27.85 5.22
CA PRO A 54 6.23 -28.72 4.66
C PRO A 54 6.10 -30.20 5.10
N GLU A 55 5.76 -30.45 6.36
CA GLU A 55 5.59 -31.79 6.95
C GLU A 55 4.37 -32.51 6.37
N LYS A 56 3.24 -31.80 6.22
CA LYS A 56 2.03 -32.37 5.59
C LYS A 56 2.29 -32.72 4.12
N ILE A 57 3.05 -31.89 3.42
CA ILE A 57 3.44 -32.14 2.03
C ILE A 57 4.36 -33.36 1.96
N ARG A 58 5.38 -33.45 2.82
CA ARG A 58 6.26 -34.63 2.92
C ARG A 58 5.45 -35.92 3.10
N ARG A 59 4.59 -35.97 4.11
CA ARG A 59 3.74 -37.15 4.37
C ARG A 59 2.88 -37.52 3.16
N ARG A 60 2.29 -36.52 2.48
CA ARG A 60 1.46 -36.76 1.28
C ARG A 60 2.29 -37.34 0.13
N LEU A 61 3.52 -36.87 -0.07
CA LEU A 61 4.41 -37.40 -1.10
C LEU A 61 4.89 -38.82 -0.77
N GLU A 62 5.05 -39.15 0.51
CA GLU A 62 5.38 -40.51 0.97
C GLU A 62 4.20 -41.48 0.78
N GLU A 63 2.98 -41.04 1.10
CA GLU A 63 1.75 -41.83 0.91
C GLU A 63 1.37 -42.00 -0.57
N GLN A 64 1.59 -40.95 -1.37
CA GLN A 64 1.25 -40.89 -2.79
C GLN A 64 2.45 -40.39 -3.60
N PRO A 65 3.44 -41.26 -3.84
CA PRO A 65 4.62 -40.88 -4.61
C PRO A 65 4.23 -40.41 -6.02
N PRO A 66 4.88 -39.38 -6.55
CA PRO A 66 4.68 -38.94 -7.93
C PRO A 66 4.87 -40.11 -8.90
N ARG A 67 4.01 -40.22 -9.91
CA ARG A 67 4.07 -41.31 -10.91
C ARG A 67 5.26 -41.21 -11.87
N PHE A 68 6.11 -40.19 -11.73
CA PHE A 68 7.26 -39.96 -12.60
C PHE A 68 8.47 -40.75 -12.09
N SER A 69 9.07 -41.55 -12.96
CA SER A 69 10.19 -42.44 -12.64
C SER A 69 11.50 -41.72 -12.27
N SER A 70 11.60 -40.41 -12.49
CA SER A 70 12.79 -39.60 -12.19
C SER A 70 12.78 -38.96 -10.80
N CYS A 71 11.65 -38.97 -10.08
CA CYS A 71 11.55 -38.38 -8.75
C CYS A 71 11.74 -39.48 -7.70
N HIS A 72 12.78 -39.38 -6.87
CA HIS A 72 12.90 -40.24 -5.69
C HIS A 72 12.07 -39.71 -4.52
N SER A 73 11.90 -40.53 -3.48
CA SER A 73 11.29 -40.10 -2.21
C SER A 73 12.06 -38.93 -1.62
N LEU A 74 11.35 -38.04 -0.92
CA LEU A 74 11.94 -36.87 -0.28
C LEU A 74 13.06 -37.29 0.69
N SER A 75 14.24 -36.70 0.55
CA SER A 75 15.43 -37.11 1.29
C SER A 75 16.28 -35.92 1.73
N VAL A 76 17.18 -36.16 2.69
CA VAL A 76 18.14 -35.14 3.12
C VAL A 76 18.90 -34.62 1.91
N SER A 77 19.13 -33.30 1.84
CA SER A 77 19.70 -32.58 0.69
C SER A 77 18.76 -32.29 -0.47
N ASP A 78 17.48 -32.66 -0.39
CA ASP A 78 16.48 -32.09 -1.30
C ASP A 78 16.07 -30.68 -0.82
N VAL A 79 15.46 -29.89 -1.72
CA VAL A 79 14.88 -28.59 -1.39
C VAL A 79 13.40 -28.56 -1.79
N LEU A 80 12.55 -28.25 -0.82
CA LEU A 80 11.12 -28.03 -1.03
C LEU A 80 10.86 -26.53 -1.09
N VAL A 81 10.32 -26.05 -2.21
CA VAL A 81 9.94 -24.64 -2.36
C VAL A 81 8.42 -24.54 -2.29
N LEU A 82 7.91 -23.68 -1.42
CA LEU A 82 6.50 -23.36 -1.30
C LEU A 82 6.24 -21.97 -1.89
N ASN A 83 5.15 -21.82 -2.62
CA ASN A 83 4.61 -20.53 -3.06
C ASN A 83 3.17 -20.44 -2.55
N CYS A 84 2.98 -19.64 -1.50
CA CYS A 84 1.71 -19.41 -0.83
C CYS A 84 1.30 -17.95 -1.02
N GLN A 85 0.24 -17.70 -1.77
CA GLN A 85 -0.26 -16.33 -1.98
C GLN A 85 0.84 -15.35 -2.47
N GLY A 86 1.71 -15.86 -3.35
CA GLY A 86 2.81 -15.09 -3.93
C GLY A 86 4.08 -15.02 -3.06
N GLU A 87 4.03 -15.43 -1.78
CA GLU A 87 5.21 -15.57 -0.93
C GLU A 87 5.92 -16.89 -1.23
N VAL A 88 7.21 -16.82 -1.59
CA VAL A 88 8.02 -18.00 -1.90
C VAL A 88 9.04 -18.25 -0.82
N THR A 89 8.99 -19.45 -0.23
CA THR A 89 9.89 -19.88 0.85
C THR A 89 10.55 -21.20 0.47
N SER A 90 11.87 -21.27 0.62
CA SER A 90 12.66 -22.46 0.31
C SER A 90 13.04 -23.20 1.60
N TYR A 91 12.85 -24.52 1.60
CA TYR A 91 13.09 -25.38 2.74
C TYR A 91 14.10 -26.47 2.36
N TYR A 92 15.26 -26.45 2.98
CA TYR A 92 16.19 -27.56 2.95
C TYR A 92 15.61 -28.74 3.72
N VAL A 93 15.61 -29.92 3.10
CA VAL A 93 15.09 -31.14 3.69
C VAL A 93 16.12 -31.74 4.63
N GLU A 94 15.75 -31.85 5.90
CA GLU A 94 16.49 -32.56 6.94
C GLU A 94 15.82 -33.90 7.26
N LYS A 95 16.57 -34.77 7.95
CA LYS A 95 16.12 -36.13 8.30
C LYS A 95 14.76 -36.11 9.01
N GLU A 96 14.58 -35.20 9.96
CA GLU A 96 13.40 -35.14 10.83
C GLU A 96 12.61 -33.83 10.70
N GLY A 97 12.98 -32.96 9.74
CA GLY A 97 12.32 -31.67 9.59
C GLY A 97 12.82 -30.88 8.39
N PHE A 98 12.70 -29.57 8.48
CA PHE A 98 13.06 -28.64 7.43
C PHE A 98 13.79 -27.44 8.01
N VAL A 99 14.73 -26.88 7.24
CA VAL A 99 15.39 -25.61 7.56
C VAL A 99 15.05 -24.61 6.47
N VAL A 100 14.57 -23.43 6.86
CA VAL A 100 14.35 -22.33 5.90
C VAL A 100 15.70 -21.86 5.39
N ILE A 101 15.84 -21.77 4.07
CA ILE A 101 17.06 -21.28 3.42
C ILE A 101 16.75 -20.07 2.55
N ALA A 102 17.57 -19.05 2.68
CA ALA A 102 17.50 -17.82 1.92
C ALA A 102 18.34 -17.92 0.63
N GLY A 103 18.01 -17.11 -0.38
CA GLY A 103 18.79 -17.00 -1.61
C GLY A 103 18.90 -18.27 -2.47
N PHE A 104 18.10 -19.31 -2.18
CA PHE A 104 18.05 -20.52 -3.01
C PHE A 104 17.49 -20.18 -4.40
N LEU A 105 16.29 -19.62 -4.46
CA LEU A 105 15.76 -19.02 -5.69
C LEU A 105 16.23 -17.57 -5.79
N ARG A 106 16.74 -17.21 -6.95
CA ARG A 106 17.19 -15.85 -7.27
C ARG A 106 16.45 -15.40 -8.53
N ILE A 107 15.71 -14.30 -8.42
CA ILE A 107 14.91 -13.75 -9.54
C ILE A 107 15.62 -12.55 -10.18
N GLY A 108 16.72 -12.08 -9.57
CA GLY A 108 17.52 -10.97 -10.05
C GLY A 108 17.79 -10.98 -11.55
N SER A 109 17.43 -9.86 -12.19
CA SER A 109 17.88 -9.51 -13.54
C SER A 109 19.38 -9.18 -13.50
N SER A 110 20.08 -9.31 -14.63
CA SER A 110 21.47 -8.82 -14.76
C SER A 110 21.63 -7.33 -14.49
N SER A 111 20.52 -6.58 -14.47
CA SER A 111 20.45 -5.15 -14.16
C SER A 111 20.20 -4.83 -12.69
N ALA A 112 19.95 -5.82 -11.82
CA ALA A 112 19.69 -5.58 -10.41
C ALA A 112 20.96 -5.06 -9.71
N LEU A 113 20.80 -4.05 -8.85
CA LEU A 113 21.89 -3.50 -8.04
C LEU A 113 22.20 -4.40 -6.83
N ILE A 114 21.18 -5.06 -6.31
CA ILE A 114 21.29 -5.93 -5.14
C ILE A 114 20.98 -7.37 -5.53
N SER A 115 21.79 -8.28 -4.99
CA SER A 115 21.63 -9.72 -5.05
C SER A 115 21.89 -10.31 -3.67
N TYR A 116 21.57 -11.60 -3.48
CA TYR A 116 21.85 -12.28 -2.21
C TYR A 116 23.34 -12.33 -1.85
N ASP A 117 24.24 -12.27 -2.84
CA ASP A 117 25.69 -12.27 -2.60
C ASP A 117 26.25 -10.85 -2.38
N THR A 118 25.40 -9.82 -2.34
CA THR A 118 25.82 -8.42 -2.18
C THR A 118 26.39 -8.19 -0.77
N ALA A 119 27.62 -7.70 -0.73
CA ALA A 119 28.31 -7.24 0.47
C ALA A 119 28.83 -5.81 0.25
N ASP A 120 29.18 -5.14 1.34
CA ASP A 120 29.72 -3.77 1.34
C ASP A 120 28.85 -2.71 0.63
N PHE A 121 27.54 -2.92 0.62
CA PHE A 121 26.58 -2.01 0.02
C PHE A 121 26.38 -0.77 0.88
N HIS A 122 26.29 0.40 0.24
CA HIS A 122 26.07 1.67 0.92
C HIS A 122 24.63 2.13 0.66
N ILE A 123 23.85 2.24 1.73
CA ILE A 123 22.46 2.68 1.66
C ILE A 123 22.43 4.21 1.79
N GLU A 124 21.77 4.88 0.84
CA GLU A 124 21.64 6.35 0.88
C GLU A 124 20.97 6.80 2.19
N GLY A 125 21.60 7.76 2.87
CA GLY A 125 21.10 8.29 4.14
C GLY A 125 21.41 7.43 5.37
N LYS A 126 22.06 6.26 5.22
CA LYS A 126 22.53 5.44 6.34
C LYS A 126 24.05 5.33 6.33
N ALA A 127 24.63 5.39 7.53
CA ALA A 127 26.06 5.24 7.69
C ALA A 127 26.48 3.76 7.57
N GLY A 128 27.75 3.57 7.24
CA GLY A 128 28.39 2.26 7.20
C GLY A 128 28.06 1.44 5.96
N SER A 129 28.51 0.19 6.00
CA SER A 129 28.36 -0.79 4.94
C SER A 129 27.40 -1.88 5.37
N TRP A 130 26.67 -2.41 4.40
CA TRP A 130 25.58 -3.35 4.62
C TRP A 130 25.78 -4.58 3.72
N LEU A 131 25.37 -5.76 4.21
CA LEU A 131 25.38 -7.00 3.45
C LEU A 131 23.97 -7.56 3.35
N ALA A 132 23.66 -8.26 2.26
CA ALA A 132 22.43 -9.02 2.14
C ALA A 132 22.54 -10.28 3.02
N TYR A 133 21.71 -10.35 4.06
CA TYR A 133 21.72 -11.44 5.04
C TYR A 133 20.62 -12.47 4.76
N ASP A 134 19.45 -12.00 4.36
CA ASP A 134 18.27 -12.82 4.06
C ASP A 134 17.57 -12.27 2.81
N SER A 135 16.77 -13.10 2.13
CA SER A 135 15.93 -12.64 1.03
C SER A 135 14.58 -13.35 1.00
N ILE A 136 13.58 -12.64 0.51
CA ILE A 136 12.23 -13.17 0.30
C ILE A 136 11.74 -12.78 -1.08
N ILE A 137 10.94 -13.65 -1.69
CA ILE A 137 10.25 -13.36 -2.93
C ILE A 137 8.77 -13.21 -2.63
N ILE A 138 8.20 -12.06 -3.00
CA ILE A 138 6.76 -11.78 -2.88
C ILE A 138 6.25 -11.28 -4.23
N ASP A 139 5.22 -11.95 -4.75
CA ASP A 139 4.55 -11.61 -6.02
C ASP A 139 5.53 -11.48 -7.21
N GLY A 140 6.59 -12.28 -7.22
CA GLY A 140 7.59 -12.33 -8.28
C GLY A 140 8.66 -11.24 -8.20
N ARG A 141 8.72 -10.48 -7.10
CA ARG A 141 9.80 -9.54 -6.81
C ARG A 141 10.63 -10.04 -5.63
N GLU A 142 11.93 -9.84 -5.70
CA GLU A 142 12.87 -10.23 -4.66
C GLU A 142 13.23 -9.01 -3.79
N PHE A 143 13.23 -9.24 -2.48
CA PHE A 143 13.55 -8.24 -1.46
C PHE A 143 14.64 -8.79 -0.55
N PHE A 144 15.52 -7.90 -0.11
CA PHE A 144 16.74 -8.26 0.61
C PHE A 144 16.74 -7.61 1.99
N LEU A 145 16.96 -8.43 3.02
CA LEU A 145 17.20 -7.95 4.37
C LEU A 145 18.68 -7.62 4.50
N MET A 146 18.97 -6.35 4.72
CA MET A 146 20.31 -5.83 4.82
C MET A 146 20.73 -5.73 6.29
N GLU A 147 21.85 -6.39 6.61
CA GLU A 147 22.48 -6.36 7.92
C GLU A 147 23.69 -5.42 7.90
N HIS A 148 23.84 -4.59 8.95
CA HIS A 148 24.96 -3.68 9.06
C HIS A 148 26.25 -4.45 9.41
N THR A 149 27.31 -4.31 8.62
CA THR A 149 28.53 -5.13 8.74
C THR A 149 29.23 -5.00 10.10
N THR A 150 29.12 -3.83 10.76
CA THR A 150 29.76 -3.59 12.07
C THR A 150 28.89 -4.01 13.26
N TYR A 151 27.57 -3.90 13.14
CA TYR A 151 26.66 -4.15 14.27
C TYR A 151 26.09 -5.57 14.23
N GLY A 152 26.10 -6.20 13.05
CA GLY A 152 25.55 -7.53 12.82
C GLY A 152 24.14 -7.66 13.39
N ALA A 153 23.89 -8.78 14.05
CA ALA A 153 22.61 -9.11 14.67
C ALA A 153 22.17 -8.17 15.82
N GLN A 154 23.04 -7.27 16.30
CA GLN A 154 22.67 -6.26 17.30
C GLN A 154 22.18 -4.96 16.67
N GLY A 155 22.34 -4.80 15.35
CA GLY A 155 21.91 -3.64 14.59
C GLY A 155 20.45 -3.73 14.14
N GLU A 156 19.92 -2.60 13.72
CA GLU A 156 18.65 -2.53 13.00
C GLU A 156 18.88 -2.92 11.54
N ASN A 157 18.07 -3.84 11.02
CA ASN A 157 18.13 -4.24 9.62
C ASN A 157 17.25 -3.32 8.76
N VAL A 158 17.52 -3.34 7.46
CA VAL A 158 16.77 -2.54 6.46
C VAL A 158 16.36 -3.48 5.33
N VAL A 159 15.12 -3.36 4.84
CA VAL A 159 14.70 -4.13 3.67
C VAL A 159 14.79 -3.26 2.43
N LEU A 160 15.50 -3.76 1.42
CA LEU A 160 15.65 -3.13 0.12
C LEU A 160 14.99 -3.98 -0.97
N ASP A 161 14.58 -3.33 -2.06
CA ASP A 161 14.31 -4.02 -3.32
C ASP A 161 15.60 -4.27 -4.11
N ALA A 162 15.48 -4.99 -5.24
CA ALA A 162 16.60 -5.30 -6.12
C ALA A 162 17.28 -4.06 -6.75
N ASP A 163 16.61 -2.91 -6.77
CA ASP A 163 17.13 -1.63 -7.25
C ASP A 163 17.76 -0.80 -6.12
N GLY A 164 17.81 -1.35 -4.90
CA GLY A 164 18.42 -0.69 -3.74
C GLY A 164 17.55 0.37 -3.07
N LYS A 165 16.26 0.44 -3.41
CA LYS A 165 15.33 1.36 -2.75
C LYS A 165 14.83 0.76 -1.43
N ILE A 166 14.76 1.61 -0.41
CA ILE A 166 14.27 1.23 0.92
C ILE A 166 12.77 0.93 0.86
N VAL A 167 12.41 -0.26 1.32
CA VAL A 167 11.03 -0.75 1.43
C VAL A 167 10.57 -0.73 2.89
N ALA A 168 11.45 -1.11 3.81
CA ALA A 168 11.20 -1.04 5.26
C ALA A 168 12.48 -0.63 6.00
N ASP A 169 12.31 0.14 7.07
CA ASP A 169 13.39 0.56 7.96
C ASP A 169 13.13 0.06 9.40
N ASN A 170 14.18 0.04 10.23
CA ASN A 170 14.14 -0.38 11.64
C ASN A 170 13.59 -1.81 11.84
N VAL A 171 14.06 -2.76 11.04
CA VAL A 171 13.62 -4.16 11.08
C VAL A 171 14.44 -4.96 12.09
N PHE A 172 13.78 -5.55 13.09
CA PHE A 172 14.44 -6.34 14.16
C PHE A 172 14.26 -7.85 14.02
N HIS A 173 13.17 -8.31 13.38
CA HIS A 173 12.77 -9.72 13.37
C HIS A 173 12.74 -10.33 11.96
N GLY A 174 13.51 -9.75 11.03
CA GLY A 174 13.56 -10.18 9.63
C GLY A 174 12.21 -10.00 8.93
N PHE A 175 11.85 -10.93 8.05
CA PHE A 175 10.59 -10.90 7.31
C PHE A 175 9.40 -11.39 8.13
N ASP A 176 9.07 -10.67 9.20
CA ASP A 176 7.83 -10.89 9.94
C ASP A 176 6.60 -10.38 9.15
N GLU A 177 5.39 -10.66 9.67
CA GLU A 177 4.15 -10.24 9.01
C GLU A 177 4.03 -8.71 8.87
N THR A 178 4.68 -7.92 9.73
CA THR A 178 4.65 -6.46 9.63
C THR A 178 5.49 -5.97 8.46
N VAL A 179 6.69 -6.52 8.29
CA VAL A 179 7.58 -6.22 7.16
C VAL A 179 6.98 -6.73 5.86
N LYS A 180 6.40 -7.94 5.85
CA LYS A 180 5.70 -8.46 4.67
C LYS A 180 4.53 -7.56 4.26
N GLN A 181 3.78 -7.02 5.21
CA GLN A 181 2.70 -6.08 4.94
C GLN A 181 3.25 -4.78 4.32
N GLN A 182 4.33 -4.23 4.85
CA GLN A 182 5.01 -3.05 4.27
C GLN A 182 5.50 -3.32 2.83
N ILE A 183 6.05 -4.51 2.56
CA ILE A 183 6.44 -4.90 1.20
C ILE A 183 5.24 -4.94 0.26
N ARG A 184 4.10 -5.49 0.71
CA ARG A 184 2.87 -5.52 -0.10
C ARG A 184 2.32 -4.11 -0.37
N GLU A 185 2.38 -3.22 0.62
CA GLU A 185 2.02 -1.80 0.47
C GLU A 185 2.96 -1.06 -0.47
N TYR A 186 4.26 -1.38 -0.44
CA TYR A 186 5.25 -0.83 -1.35
C TYR A 186 5.00 -1.23 -2.81
N MET A 187 4.62 -2.49 -3.06
CA MET A 187 4.36 -2.99 -4.41
C MET A 187 3.04 -2.49 -5.00
N ASN A 188 2.04 -2.32 -4.14
CA ASN A 188 0.76 -1.74 -4.51
C ASN A 188 0.57 -0.46 -3.71
N PRO A 189 1.27 0.63 -4.10
CA PRO A 189 0.96 1.92 -3.53
C PRO A 189 -0.49 2.18 -3.90
N GLN A 190 -1.40 1.94 -2.94
CA GLN A 190 -2.69 2.59 -2.93
C GLN A 190 -2.36 4.03 -3.31
N VAL A 191 -3.02 4.56 -4.33
CA VAL A 191 -2.99 5.99 -4.60
C VAL A 191 -3.53 6.61 -3.31
N GLN A 192 -2.64 6.87 -2.38
CA GLN A 192 -2.90 7.61 -1.17
C GLN A 192 -3.18 9.00 -1.72
N THR A 193 -4.46 9.27 -1.94
CA THR A 193 -4.94 10.64 -1.85
C THR A 193 -4.42 11.10 -0.49
N PRO A 194 -3.59 12.16 -0.43
CA PRO A 194 -2.91 12.51 0.81
C PRO A 194 -3.94 13.05 1.81
N GLU A 195 -4.46 12.16 2.66
CA GLU A 195 -5.29 12.51 3.81
C GLU A 195 -4.62 12.18 5.14
N THR A 196 -3.29 12.15 5.21
CA THR A 196 -2.57 12.17 6.49
C THR A 196 -1.25 12.91 6.39
N ASP A 197 -1.31 14.16 5.93
CA ASP A 197 -0.36 15.21 6.31
C ASP A 197 -0.99 16.59 6.09
N LYS A 198 -1.76 17.05 7.07
CA LYS A 198 -2.13 18.47 7.21
C LYS A 198 -1.66 18.99 8.55
N LYS A 199 -0.34 18.92 8.79
CA LYS A 199 0.34 19.88 9.66
C LYS A 199 1.19 20.81 8.79
N ARG A 200 0.61 22.00 8.55
CA ARG A 200 1.26 23.26 8.15
C ARG A 200 2.09 23.21 6.85
N MET A 201 1.39 23.23 5.73
CA MET A 201 1.77 24.12 4.64
C MET A 201 0.61 25.09 4.43
N GLU A 202 0.87 26.39 4.57
CA GLU A 202 -0.09 27.41 4.15
C GLU A 202 -0.40 27.17 2.68
N LYS A 203 -1.69 26.96 2.37
CA LYS A 203 -2.14 26.93 0.97
C LYS A 203 -1.80 28.29 0.36
N PRO A 204 -1.13 28.36 -0.81
CA PRO A 204 -1.04 29.61 -1.54
C PRO A 204 -2.46 30.12 -1.84
N GLU A 205 -2.70 31.43 -1.69
CA GLU A 205 -4.00 32.03 -1.99
C GLU A 205 -4.36 31.77 -3.46
N MET A 206 -5.33 30.87 -3.69
CA MET A 206 -5.82 30.59 -5.04
C MET A 206 -6.71 31.73 -5.56
N GLU A 207 -6.44 32.15 -6.80
CA GLU A 207 -7.27 33.08 -7.57
C GLU A 207 -8.70 32.53 -7.77
N ASN A 208 -9.69 33.44 -7.88
CA ASN A 208 -11.12 33.10 -7.88
C ASN A 208 -11.54 32.08 -8.96
N TRP A 209 -10.79 31.95 -10.05
CA TRP A 209 -11.11 31.01 -11.12
C TRP A 209 -10.74 29.55 -10.78
N GLN A 210 -9.67 29.30 -10.00
CA GLN A 210 -9.31 27.95 -9.55
C GLN A 210 -10.36 27.36 -8.61
N LYS A 211 -10.99 28.21 -7.77
CA LYS A 211 -12.10 27.83 -6.90
C LYS A 211 -13.35 27.36 -7.66
N SER A 212 -13.52 27.78 -8.92
CA SER A 212 -14.67 27.39 -9.75
C SER A 212 -14.52 25.99 -10.36
N TYR A 213 -13.29 25.48 -10.47
CA TYR A 213 -13.02 24.17 -11.07
C TYR A 213 -13.13 23.02 -10.06
N GLU A 214 -12.78 23.25 -8.79
CA GLU A 214 -12.89 22.25 -7.71
C GLU A 214 -14.33 22.06 -7.21
N ASN A 215 -15.18 23.08 -7.26
CA ASN A 215 -16.58 23.01 -6.79
C ASN A 215 -17.54 22.46 -7.87
N GLY A 216 -17.15 21.41 -8.58
CA GLY A 216 -17.78 20.89 -9.79
C GLY A 216 -19.24 20.43 -9.69
N GLU A 217 -20.17 21.35 -9.45
CA GLU A 217 -21.62 21.15 -9.64
C GLU A 217 -22.32 22.48 -10.03
N TYR A 218 -21.95 23.06 -11.17
CA TYR A 218 -22.72 24.17 -11.77
C TYR A 218 -24.15 23.74 -12.13
N LEU A 219 -24.38 22.45 -12.37
CA LEU A 219 -25.69 21.87 -12.70
C LEU A 219 -26.68 21.90 -11.54
N ARG A 220 -26.22 21.80 -10.28
CA ARG A 220 -27.10 21.86 -9.09
C ARG A 220 -27.64 23.27 -8.83
N SER A 221 -26.93 24.28 -9.33
CA SER A 221 -27.34 25.70 -9.21
C SER A 221 -28.40 26.05 -10.24
N ALA A 222 -28.40 25.43 -11.42
CA ALA A 222 -29.43 25.65 -12.44
C ALA A 222 -30.80 25.13 -11.98
N GLU A 223 -30.85 23.95 -11.33
CA GLU A 223 -32.11 23.35 -10.83
C GLU A 223 -32.70 24.06 -9.61
N MET A 224 -31.91 24.86 -8.87
CA MET A 224 -32.40 25.66 -7.74
C MET A 224 -32.89 27.08 -8.13
N THR A 225 -32.75 27.48 -9.40
CA THR A 225 -33.09 28.86 -9.83
C THR A 225 -34.37 28.96 -10.65
N GLU A 226 -35.16 27.89 -10.77
CA GLU A 226 -36.50 27.92 -11.37
C GLU A 226 -37.59 27.68 -10.32
N GLU A 227 -37.94 28.72 -9.55
CA GLU A 227 -39.31 28.94 -9.03
C GLU A 227 -39.41 30.28 -8.29
N GLN A 228 -39.55 31.38 -9.04
CA GLN A 228 -39.73 32.73 -8.48
C GLN A 228 -41.20 33.16 -8.37
N ASN A 229 -42.12 32.22 -8.09
CA ASN A 229 -43.58 32.35 -7.96
C ASN A 229 -44.38 31.77 -9.14
N TYR A 230 -44.60 30.45 -9.16
CA TYR A 230 -45.47 29.80 -10.16
C TYR A 230 -46.97 29.80 -9.82
N ASN A 231 -47.38 30.31 -8.64
CA ASN A 231 -48.80 30.42 -8.27
C ASN A 231 -49.13 31.85 -7.80
N MET A 232 -49.43 32.71 -8.78
CA MET A 232 -50.03 34.05 -8.62
C MET A 232 -51.46 33.97 -8.02
N ILE A 233 -51.62 33.47 -6.80
CA ILE A 233 -52.96 33.27 -6.20
C ILE A 233 -53.30 34.30 -5.11
N ASP A 234 -52.31 34.92 -4.45
CA ASP A 234 -52.57 35.90 -3.38
C ASP A 234 -51.73 37.19 -3.45
N GLY A 235 -50.89 37.35 -4.49
CA GLY A 235 -50.14 38.58 -4.74
C GLY A 235 -49.07 38.94 -3.69
N ARG A 236 -48.68 38.00 -2.81
CA ARG A 236 -47.69 38.23 -1.74
C ARG A 236 -46.39 37.48 -1.99
N MET A 237 -45.24 38.18 -1.87
CA MET A 237 -43.90 37.58 -1.97
C MET A 237 -43.47 36.94 -0.65
N ASN A 238 -43.47 35.61 -0.60
CA ASN A 238 -43.21 34.84 0.63
C ASN A 238 -41.71 34.60 0.93
N ASN A 239 -40.80 34.86 0.00
CA ASN A 239 -39.36 34.50 0.14
C ASN A 239 -38.40 35.71 0.29
N LEU A 240 -38.91 36.89 0.67
CA LEU A 240 -38.05 38.03 0.99
C LEU A 240 -37.37 37.84 2.36
N PRO A 241 -36.06 38.16 2.50
CA PRO A 241 -35.36 38.06 3.76
C PRO A 241 -35.98 38.99 4.81
N SER A 242 -36.44 38.42 5.93
CA SER A 242 -37.14 39.13 7.02
C SER A 242 -36.24 40.12 7.81
N LYS A 243 -34.92 40.08 7.57
CA LYS A 243 -33.94 40.94 8.24
C LYS A 243 -33.04 41.60 7.20
N PRO A 244 -32.66 42.88 7.42
CA PRO A 244 -31.70 43.55 6.55
C PRO A 244 -30.36 42.81 6.57
N ARG A 245 -29.81 42.58 5.38
CA ARG A 245 -28.55 41.85 5.19
C ARG A 245 -27.41 42.68 5.76
N LYS A 246 -26.60 42.06 6.62
CA LYS A 246 -25.38 42.66 7.18
C LYS A 246 -24.17 42.09 6.46
N ILE A 247 -23.36 42.97 5.87
CA ILE A 247 -22.07 42.63 5.27
C ILE A 247 -21.01 43.24 6.18
N GLY A 248 -20.16 42.40 6.79
CA GLY A 248 -19.04 42.86 7.63
C GLY A 248 -19.43 43.80 8.78
N GLY A 249 -20.61 43.61 9.38
CA GLY A 249 -21.13 44.43 10.48
C GLY A 249 -21.93 45.68 10.05
N ARG A 250 -21.97 46.02 8.76
CA ARG A 250 -22.76 47.15 8.22
C ARG A 250 -23.99 46.66 7.44
N ILE A 251 -25.09 47.39 7.53
CA ILE A 251 -26.32 47.10 6.76
C ILE A 251 -26.08 47.42 5.29
N SER A 252 -26.56 46.54 4.40
CA SER A 252 -26.52 46.74 2.94
C SER A 252 -27.06 48.11 2.53
N VAL A 253 -26.41 48.75 1.55
CA VAL A 253 -26.81 50.06 1.01
C VAL A 253 -28.24 50.03 0.47
N LEU A 254 -28.63 48.94 -0.18
CA LEU A 254 -30.00 48.72 -0.68
C LEU A 254 -31.03 48.69 0.46
N ASP A 255 -30.75 47.93 1.51
CA ASP A 255 -31.67 47.82 2.64
C ASP A 255 -31.75 49.17 3.39
N ARG A 256 -30.63 49.90 3.47
CA ARG A 256 -30.61 51.26 4.02
C ARG A 256 -31.40 52.26 3.17
N LEU A 257 -31.39 52.10 1.85
CA LEU A 257 -32.19 52.90 0.92
C LEU A 257 -33.68 52.63 1.11
N HIS A 258 -34.09 51.36 1.18
CA HIS A 258 -35.50 50.99 1.40
C HIS A 258 -36.03 51.50 2.75
N LEU A 259 -35.24 51.37 3.82
CA LEU A 259 -35.60 51.93 5.13
C LEU A 259 -35.78 53.46 5.06
N LYS A 260 -34.91 54.16 4.32
CA LYS A 260 -34.99 55.62 4.17
C LYS A 260 -36.19 56.04 3.31
N GLN A 261 -36.50 55.29 2.24
CA GLN A 261 -37.70 55.49 1.43
C GLN A 261 -38.98 55.30 2.26
N ALA A 262 -39.03 54.27 3.11
CA ALA A 262 -40.15 54.02 4.02
C ALA A 262 -40.35 55.17 5.02
N GLU A 263 -39.27 55.68 5.62
CA GLU A 263 -39.32 56.84 6.53
C GLU A 263 -39.80 58.11 5.82
N ILE A 264 -39.30 58.38 4.61
CA ILE A 264 -39.73 59.52 3.80
C ILE A 264 -41.20 59.41 3.44
N ALA A 265 -41.69 58.22 3.09
CA ALA A 265 -43.09 58.01 2.77
C ALA A 265 -44.00 58.22 3.99
N ARG A 266 -43.58 57.74 5.18
CA ARG A 266 -44.29 58.00 6.45
C ARG A 266 -44.39 59.50 6.76
N ARG A 267 -43.38 60.29 6.40
CA ARG A 267 -43.30 61.73 6.70
C ARG A 267 -43.95 62.63 5.66
N SER A 268 -44.05 62.18 4.40
CA SER A 268 -44.49 63.01 3.26
C SER A 268 -45.89 62.67 2.72
N GLY A 269 -46.56 61.65 3.28
CA GLY A 269 -47.95 61.30 2.93
C GLY A 269 -48.16 60.82 1.48
N LYS A 270 -47.08 60.50 0.75
CA LYS A 270 -47.13 59.94 -0.61
C LYS A 270 -46.91 58.42 -0.60
N SER A 271 -47.46 57.74 -1.62
CA SER A 271 -47.51 56.28 -1.73
C SER A 271 -46.13 55.63 -1.62
N VAL A 272 -46.02 54.67 -0.71
CA VAL A 272 -44.84 53.84 -0.46
C VAL A 272 -44.65 52.85 -1.63
N PRO A 273 -43.42 52.56 -2.10
CA PRO A 273 -43.18 51.43 -2.97
C PRO A 273 -43.67 50.13 -2.31
N GLN A 274 -44.40 49.29 -3.06
CA GLN A 274 -45.17 48.14 -2.54
C GLN A 274 -44.38 47.24 -1.56
N ILE A 275 -43.09 47.06 -1.82
CA ILE A 275 -42.15 46.27 -0.99
C ILE A 275 -41.96 46.87 0.42
N ALA A 276 -41.86 48.19 0.55
CA ALA A 276 -41.66 48.85 1.83
C ALA A 276 -42.95 48.97 2.66
N ALA A 277 -44.11 48.93 2.01
CA ALA A 277 -45.41 48.88 2.69
C ALA A 277 -45.63 47.51 3.37
N GLU A 278 -45.32 46.41 2.67
CA GLU A 278 -45.43 45.06 3.21
C GLU A 278 -44.49 44.80 4.40
N GLU A 279 -43.27 45.34 4.38
CA GLU A 279 -42.33 45.21 5.50
C GLU A 279 -42.81 45.96 6.75
N MET A 280 -43.47 47.11 6.57
CA MET A 280 -44.02 47.90 7.68
C MET A 280 -45.23 47.22 8.34
N GLU A 281 -46.08 46.55 7.55
CA GLU A 281 -47.25 45.82 8.04
C GLU A 281 -46.88 44.54 8.78
N ARG A 282 -45.81 43.84 8.34
CA ARG A 282 -45.26 42.67 9.05
C ARG A 282 -44.68 43.02 10.43
N ARG A 283 -44.08 44.20 10.62
CA ARG A 283 -43.52 44.63 11.91
C ARG A 283 -44.55 45.16 12.91
N ARG A 284 -45.82 45.29 12.50
CA ARG A 284 -46.93 45.70 13.38
C ARG A 284 -47.63 44.52 14.08
N LYS A 285 -47.36 43.28 13.68
CA LYS A 285 -47.74 42.05 14.39
C LYS A 285 -46.60 41.60 15.29
#